data_AF-A0A1Q5ISE5-F1
#
_entry.id   AF-A0A1Q5ISE5-F1
#
_cell.length_a   1.000
_cell.length_b   1.000
_cell.length_c   1.000
_cell.angle_alpha   90.00
_cell.angle_beta   90.00
_cell.angle_gamma   90.00
#
_symmetry.space_group_name_H-M   'P 1'
#
loop_
_entity.id
_entity.type
_entity.pdbx_description
1 polymer ?
#
loop_
_entity_poly.entity_id
_entity_poly.type
_entity_poly.pdbx_seq_one_letter_code
_entity_poly.pdbx_strand_id
1 'polypeptide(L)'
;MRLKAREYRIRAGEREHRIVRPWPPLRHTTLNSPLHDRWGYLVGDHDGLARLAGLFSFAAFSRHTLVHVPLRDSLPRDYAPGTPVDLVLAHRDTGGLRPSAWPALRGRLRDGRPLTLRTDERRTADRAAAWEAAPERVAGRLRAAVHARTLFLLGDRDVFCAAAGELSLAAGHGPLHERAPAGHDVLLASLTPFLEQPAHGWDRTEVDIGFQARPPLHRFTPPGRPASRRSRPAASP
;
A
#
# COMPACT_ATOMS: atom_id res chain seq x y z
N MET A 1 4.49 -12.83 -6.82
CA MET A 1 3.06 -13.08 -6.54
C MET A 1 2.25 -12.87 -7.81
N ARG A 2 0.98 -13.29 -7.86
CA ARG A 2 0.06 -12.99 -8.97
C ARG A 2 -1.11 -12.15 -8.48
N LEU A 3 -1.26 -10.94 -9.01
CA LEU A 3 -2.38 -10.05 -8.68
C LEU A 3 -3.30 -9.87 -9.87
N LYS A 4 -4.61 -10.01 -9.65
CA LYS A 4 -5.61 -9.65 -10.64
C LYS A 4 -5.79 -8.12 -10.64
N ALA A 5 -5.90 -7.55 -11.83
CA ALA A 5 -5.96 -6.12 -12.05
C ALA A 5 -6.76 -5.80 -13.31
N ARG A 6 -7.04 -4.50 -13.50
CA ARG A 6 -7.52 -3.93 -14.75
C ARG A 6 -6.52 -2.92 -15.28
N GLU A 7 -6.24 -3.00 -16.57
CA GLU A 7 -5.44 -2.02 -17.31
C GLU A 7 -6.36 -1.05 -18.05
N TYR A 8 -5.99 0.22 -18.02
CA TYR A 8 -6.63 1.31 -18.74
C TYR A 8 -5.55 2.06 -19.52
N ARG A 9 -5.84 2.40 -20.77
CA ARG A 9 -5.02 3.30 -21.58
C ARG A 9 -5.85 4.52 -21.91
N ILE A 10 -5.42 5.67 -21.41
CA ILE A 10 -6.17 6.91 -21.52
C ILE A 10 -5.27 7.96 -22.17
N ARG A 11 -5.69 8.44 -23.34
CA ARG A 11 -5.04 9.59 -23.98
C ARG A 11 -5.53 10.89 -23.36
N ALA A 12 -4.62 11.71 -22.85
CA ALA A 12 -4.89 13.05 -22.33
C ALA A 12 -3.91 14.04 -22.97
N GLY A 13 -4.43 14.87 -23.87
CA GLY A 13 -3.61 15.69 -24.75
C GLY A 13 -2.75 14.81 -25.67
N GLU A 14 -1.45 15.11 -25.73
CA GLU A 14 -0.48 14.37 -26.55
C GLU A 14 0.00 13.06 -25.91
N ARG A 15 -0.26 12.86 -24.62
CA ARG A 15 0.25 11.72 -23.86
C ARG A 15 -0.79 10.62 -23.69
N GLU A 16 -0.35 9.38 -23.84
CA GLU A 16 -1.11 8.21 -23.40
C GLU A 16 -0.64 7.79 -22.00
N HIS A 17 -1.59 7.64 -21.08
CA HIS A 17 -1.35 7.15 -19.73
C HIS A 17 -1.81 5.71 -19.61
N ARG A 18 -0.88 4.80 -19.28
CA ARG A 18 -1.19 3.45 -18.84
C ARG A 18 -1.45 3.46 -17.34
N ILE A 19 -2.66 3.07 -16.95
CA ILE A 19 -3.09 3.01 -15.54
C ILE A 19 -3.50 1.57 -15.22
N VAL A 20 -3.03 1.06 -14.09
CA VAL A 20 -3.36 -0.26 -13.57
C VAL A 20 -4.07 -0.10 -12.22
N ARG A 21 -5.16 -0.85 -12.04
CA ARG A 21 -5.96 -0.86 -10.81
C ARG A 21 -6.15 -2.29 -10.29
N PRO A 22 -6.02 -2.57 -8.99
CA PRO A 22 -6.25 -3.91 -8.46
C PRO A 22 -7.72 -4.33 -8.62
N TRP A 23 -7.91 -5.62 -8.89
CA TRP A 23 -9.22 -6.27 -8.97
C TRP A 23 -9.15 -7.63 -8.26
N PRO A 24 -9.93 -7.88 -7.19
CA PRO A 24 -10.91 -6.99 -6.58
C PRO A 24 -10.25 -5.81 -5.84
N PRO A 25 -10.98 -4.73 -5.50
CA PRO A 25 -10.43 -3.65 -4.68
C PRO A 25 -9.96 -4.11 -3.29
N LEU A 26 -9.04 -3.37 -2.67
CA LEU A 26 -8.54 -3.65 -1.32
C LEU A 26 -9.51 -3.08 -0.27
N ARG A 27 -10.63 -3.77 -0.06
CA ARG A 27 -11.74 -3.29 0.80
C ARG A 27 -11.38 -3.18 2.28
N HIS A 28 -10.38 -3.92 2.74
CA HIS A 28 -9.91 -3.92 4.12
C HIS A 28 -8.56 -3.19 4.25
N THR A 29 -8.33 -2.18 3.43
CA THR A 29 -7.12 -1.35 3.50
C THR A 29 -7.52 0.11 3.33
N THR A 30 -7.10 0.95 4.27
CA THR A 30 -7.46 2.36 4.33
C THR A 30 -6.20 3.20 4.48
N LEU A 31 -6.20 4.38 3.87
CA LEU A 31 -5.15 5.37 3.96
C LEU A 31 -5.80 6.74 4.13
N ASN A 32 -5.42 7.49 5.15
CA ASN A 32 -5.77 8.91 5.28
C ASN A 32 -4.69 9.82 4.66
N SER A 33 -5.05 11.07 4.42
CA SER A 33 -4.16 12.07 3.83
C SER A 33 -3.06 12.52 4.80
N PRO A 34 -1.76 12.22 4.54
CA PRO A 34 -0.69 12.65 5.44
C PRO A 34 -0.41 14.16 5.37
N LEU A 35 -0.78 14.86 4.28
CA LEU A 35 -0.39 16.26 4.08
C LEU A 35 -1.32 17.30 4.72
N HIS A 36 -2.55 16.92 5.09
CA HIS A 36 -3.46 17.81 5.82
C HIS A 36 -3.31 17.58 7.32
N ASP A 37 -3.19 16.30 7.71
CA ASP A 37 -3.19 15.87 9.10
C ASP A 37 -1.76 15.74 9.67
N ARG A 38 -0.73 16.02 8.85
CA ARG A 38 0.73 15.85 9.10
C ARG A 38 1.18 14.43 9.47
N TRP A 39 0.22 13.53 9.63
CA TRP A 39 0.42 12.11 9.91
C TRP A 39 -0.57 11.29 9.09
N GLY A 40 -0.02 10.47 8.21
CA GLY A 40 -0.75 9.45 7.47
C GLY A 40 -0.65 8.12 8.18
N TYR A 41 -1.71 7.34 8.03
CA TYR A 41 -1.89 6.04 8.62
C TYR A 41 -2.49 5.12 7.57
N LEU A 42 -1.67 4.18 7.12
CA LEU A 42 -2.06 3.11 6.23
C LEU A 42 -2.34 1.87 7.06
N VAL A 43 -3.60 1.45 7.14
CA VAL A 43 -3.99 0.28 7.92
C VAL A 43 -4.62 -0.78 7.02
N GLY A 44 -4.18 -2.03 7.16
CA GLY A 44 -4.68 -3.14 6.37
C GLY A 44 -4.70 -4.47 7.13
N ASP A 45 -5.44 -5.43 6.61
CA ASP A 45 -5.28 -6.83 7.01
C ASP A 45 -4.13 -7.49 6.22
N HIS A 46 -3.88 -8.77 6.49
CA HIS A 46 -2.83 -9.53 5.83
C HIS A 46 -2.94 -9.48 4.30
N ASP A 47 -4.13 -9.74 3.74
CA ASP A 47 -4.37 -9.74 2.30
C ASP A 47 -4.16 -8.35 1.69
N GLY A 48 -4.71 -7.32 2.34
CA GLY A 48 -4.61 -5.93 1.89
C GLY A 48 -3.16 -5.44 1.82
N LEU A 49 -2.40 -5.64 2.90
CA LEU A 49 -0.99 -5.24 2.97
C LEU A 49 -0.11 -6.05 2.02
N ALA A 50 -0.30 -7.37 1.93
CA ALA A 50 0.46 -8.22 1.00
C ALA A 50 0.21 -7.84 -0.48
N ARG A 51 -1.05 -7.54 -0.83
CA ARG A 51 -1.39 -7.09 -2.17
C ARG A 51 -0.84 -5.70 -2.46
N LEU A 52 -0.84 -4.81 -1.46
CA LEU A 52 -0.24 -3.48 -1.61
C LEU A 52 1.28 -3.57 -1.80
N ALA A 53 1.98 -4.44 -1.06
CA ALA A 53 3.39 -4.73 -1.29
C ALA A 53 3.65 -5.18 -2.74
N GLY A 54 2.78 -6.04 -3.28
CA GLY A 54 2.86 -6.45 -4.69
C GLY A 54 2.61 -5.30 -5.68
N LEU A 55 1.73 -4.36 -5.36
CA LEU A 55 1.50 -3.18 -6.20
C LEU A 55 2.69 -2.22 -6.19
N PHE A 56 3.37 -2.04 -5.05
CA PHE A 56 4.63 -1.29 -4.95
C PHE A 56 5.76 -1.98 -5.73
N SER A 57 5.92 -3.30 -5.55
CA SER A 57 6.85 -4.11 -6.34
C SER A 57 6.58 -3.97 -7.85
N PHE A 58 5.32 -4.04 -8.28
CA PHE A 58 4.97 -3.83 -9.68
C PHE A 58 5.32 -2.42 -10.18
N ALA A 59 5.02 -1.37 -9.39
CA ALA A 59 5.37 0.01 -9.73
C ALA A 59 6.89 0.20 -9.89
N ALA A 60 7.70 -0.48 -9.06
CA ALA A 60 9.16 -0.45 -9.13
C ALA A 60 9.70 -0.90 -10.51
N PHE A 61 9.05 -1.88 -11.14
CA PHE A 61 9.48 -2.44 -12.42
C PHE A 61 8.63 -2.00 -13.62
N SER A 62 7.63 -1.15 -13.43
CA SER A 62 6.73 -0.66 -14.49
C SER A 62 6.85 0.86 -14.68
N ARG A 63 7.97 1.27 -15.27
CA ARG A 63 8.41 2.68 -15.37
C ARG A 63 7.46 3.67 -16.05
N HIS A 64 6.53 3.17 -16.86
CA HIS A 64 5.60 4.00 -17.63
C HIS A 64 4.15 3.66 -17.28
N THR A 65 3.90 3.27 -16.03
CA THR A 65 2.57 2.85 -15.57
C THR A 65 2.25 3.49 -14.24
N LEU A 66 1.04 4.04 -14.17
CA LEU A 66 0.44 4.54 -12.94
C LEU A 66 -0.30 3.39 -12.26
N VAL A 67 -0.03 3.15 -10.99
CA VAL A 67 -0.79 2.16 -10.20
C VAL A 67 -1.78 2.92 -9.32
N HIS A 68 -3.07 2.84 -9.66
CA HIS A 68 -4.15 3.45 -8.88
C HIS A 68 -4.77 2.43 -7.93
N VAL A 69 -4.69 2.71 -6.63
CA VAL A 69 -5.28 1.89 -5.57
C VAL A 69 -6.45 2.67 -4.96
N PRO A 70 -7.71 2.25 -5.19
CA PRO A 70 -8.89 2.92 -4.65
C PRO A 70 -9.07 2.54 -3.17
N LEU A 71 -8.55 3.37 -2.27
CA LEU A 71 -8.57 3.11 -0.82
C LEU A 71 -9.60 3.95 -0.08
N ARG A 72 -10.08 5.06 -0.64
CA ARG A 72 -10.98 5.98 0.07
C ARG A 72 -12.37 5.41 0.36
N ASP A 73 -12.80 4.41 -0.42
CA ASP A 73 -14.09 3.71 -0.29
C ASP A 73 -13.88 2.31 0.35
N SER A 74 -12.80 2.15 1.13
CA SER A 74 -12.59 0.96 1.96
C SER A 74 -13.58 0.96 3.13
N LEU A 75 -13.73 -0.19 3.78
CA LEU A 75 -14.59 -0.29 4.96
C LEU A 75 -14.06 0.66 6.05
N PRO A 76 -14.93 1.48 6.67
CA PRO A 76 -14.53 2.34 7.78
C PRO A 76 -13.83 1.54 8.87
N ARG A 77 -12.76 2.11 9.43
CA ARG A 77 -12.05 1.57 10.60
C ARG A 77 -12.11 2.60 11.71
N ASP A 78 -12.29 2.14 12.94
CA ASP A 78 -12.54 2.99 14.10
C ASP A 78 -11.37 3.91 14.45
N TYR A 79 -10.15 3.56 14.04
CA TYR A 79 -8.90 4.23 14.43
C TYR A 79 -8.09 4.79 13.25
N ALA A 80 -8.67 4.96 12.05
CA ALA A 80 -7.99 5.70 10.98
C ALA A 80 -8.37 7.19 11.03
N PRO A 81 -7.65 8.05 11.78
CA PRO A 81 -7.98 9.47 11.84
C PRO A 81 -7.79 10.12 10.47
N GLY A 82 -8.54 11.20 10.22
CA GLY A 82 -8.32 12.05 9.05
C GLY A 82 -9.13 11.67 7.81
N THR A 83 -8.81 12.31 6.68
CA THR A 83 -9.59 12.17 5.44
C THR A 83 -9.12 10.98 4.60
N PRO A 84 -9.96 9.98 4.30
CA PRO A 84 -9.58 8.86 3.43
C PRO A 84 -9.23 9.32 2.02
N VAL A 85 -8.13 8.79 1.48
CA VAL A 85 -7.62 9.08 0.14
C VAL A 85 -7.37 7.81 -0.67
N ASP A 86 -7.40 7.95 -2.00
CA ASP A 86 -6.81 6.95 -2.88
C ASP A 86 -5.28 7.03 -2.86
N LEU A 87 -4.62 5.99 -3.38
CA LEU A 87 -3.18 5.99 -3.60
C LEU A 87 -2.88 5.86 -5.10
N VAL A 88 -1.92 6.65 -5.59
CA VAL A 88 -1.34 6.51 -6.92
C VAL A 88 0.17 6.36 -6.79
N LEU A 89 0.70 5.26 -7.30
CA LEU A 89 2.14 5.03 -7.42
C LEU A 89 2.56 5.36 -8.85
N ALA A 90 3.61 6.17 -9.00
CA ALA A 90 4.17 6.49 -10.30
C ALA A 90 5.69 6.39 -10.25
N HIS A 91 6.28 5.67 -11.20
CA HIS A 91 7.72 5.75 -11.39
C HIS A 91 8.10 7.16 -11.87
N ARG A 92 9.24 7.70 -11.45
CA ARG A 92 9.69 9.05 -11.87
C ARG A 92 9.75 9.22 -13.39
N ASP A 93 10.05 8.13 -14.10
CA ASP A 93 10.09 8.05 -15.57
C ASP A 93 8.71 7.95 -16.26
N THR A 94 7.60 8.02 -15.51
CA THR A 94 6.23 7.85 -16.06
C THR A 94 5.77 9.05 -16.90
N GLY A 95 6.67 9.99 -17.24
CA GLY A 95 6.37 11.10 -18.13
C GLY A 95 5.56 12.21 -17.46
N GLY A 96 5.80 12.49 -16.17
CA GLY A 96 5.37 13.73 -15.50
C GLY A 96 3.86 13.92 -15.39
N LEU A 97 3.12 12.92 -14.89
CA LEU A 97 1.73 13.11 -14.48
C LEU A 97 1.66 14.27 -13.48
N ARG A 98 0.93 15.33 -13.85
CA ARG A 98 0.58 16.39 -12.90
C ARG A 98 -0.58 15.91 -12.03
N PRO A 99 -0.49 15.99 -10.69
CA PRO A 99 -1.61 15.62 -9.81
C PRO A 99 -2.93 16.30 -10.17
N SER A 100 -2.90 17.53 -10.69
CA SER A 100 -4.08 18.28 -11.14
C SER A 100 -4.82 17.67 -12.33
N ALA A 101 -4.15 16.85 -13.16
CA ALA A 101 -4.79 16.15 -14.28
C ALA A 101 -5.55 14.89 -13.82
N TRP A 102 -5.34 14.45 -12.58
CA TRP A 102 -5.86 13.20 -12.06
C TRP A 102 -7.39 13.09 -12.05
N PRO A 103 -8.18 14.11 -11.64
CA PRO A 103 -9.64 13.99 -11.65
C PRO A 103 -10.19 13.62 -13.04
N ALA A 104 -9.66 14.25 -14.09
CA ALA A 104 -10.04 14.00 -15.47
C ALA A 104 -9.66 12.59 -15.93
N LEU A 105 -8.46 12.11 -15.58
CA LEU A 105 -8.04 10.73 -15.87
C LEU A 105 -8.88 9.70 -15.11
N ARG A 106 -9.06 9.91 -13.81
CA ARG A 106 -9.80 9.01 -12.90
C ARG A 106 -11.25 8.84 -13.36
N GLY A 107 -11.90 9.92 -13.81
CA GLY A 107 -13.28 9.89 -14.31
C GLY A 107 -13.51 9.04 -15.57
N ARG A 108 -12.42 8.69 -16.28
CA ARG A 108 -12.44 7.89 -17.50
C ARG A 108 -12.11 6.40 -17.29
N LEU A 109 -11.87 5.98 -16.04
CA LEU A 109 -11.54 4.59 -15.68
C LEU A 109 -12.81 3.69 -15.63
N ARG A 110 -13.45 3.46 -16.78
CA ARG A 110 -14.68 2.65 -16.89
C ARG A 110 -14.40 1.23 -17.39
N ASP A 111 -13.93 1.09 -18.63
CA ASP A 111 -13.83 -0.22 -19.31
C ASP A 111 -12.39 -0.76 -19.33
N GLY A 112 -11.91 -1.14 -18.15
CA GLY A 112 -10.55 -1.65 -18.01
C GLY A 112 -10.41 -3.10 -18.49
N ARG A 113 -9.34 -3.38 -19.25
CA ARG A 113 -9.00 -4.72 -19.73
C ARG A 113 -8.48 -5.58 -18.58
N PRO A 114 -8.95 -6.82 -18.38
CA PRO A 114 -8.40 -7.72 -17.37
C PRO A 114 -6.90 -7.94 -17.56
N LEU A 115 -6.14 -7.90 -16.47
CA LEU A 115 -4.70 -8.11 -16.44
C LEU A 115 -4.32 -8.95 -15.23
N THR A 116 -3.30 -9.80 -15.36
CA THR A 116 -2.65 -10.45 -14.22
C THR A 116 -1.25 -9.91 -14.08
N LEU A 117 -1.00 -9.18 -12.99
CA LEU A 117 0.33 -8.68 -12.64
C LEU A 117 1.14 -9.84 -12.05
N ARG A 118 2.41 -9.91 -12.43
CA ARG A 118 3.38 -10.81 -11.83
C ARG A 118 4.44 -9.96 -11.14
N THR A 119 4.69 -10.27 -9.88
CA THR A 119 5.81 -9.71 -9.11
C THR A 119 6.82 -10.80 -8.83
N ASP A 120 8.06 -10.38 -8.62
CA ASP A 120 9.17 -11.24 -8.22
C ASP A 120 9.64 -10.78 -6.84
N GLU A 121 9.19 -11.50 -5.81
CA GLU A 121 9.44 -11.17 -4.40
C GLU A 121 10.93 -11.20 -4.07
N ARG A 122 11.66 -12.21 -4.57
CA ARG A 122 13.10 -12.33 -4.32
C ARG A 122 13.84 -11.15 -4.92
N ARG A 123 13.57 -10.84 -6.19
CA ARG A 123 14.18 -9.67 -6.84
C ARG A 123 13.82 -8.36 -6.14
N THR A 124 12.59 -8.25 -5.61
CA THR A 124 12.17 -7.07 -4.86
C THR A 124 12.95 -6.95 -3.54
N ALA A 125 13.09 -8.06 -2.80
CA ALA A 125 13.85 -8.09 -1.55
C ALA A 125 15.34 -7.77 -1.76
N ASP A 126 15.97 -8.34 -2.81
CA ASP A 126 17.37 -8.06 -3.15
C ASP A 126 17.58 -6.55 -3.43
N ARG A 127 16.59 -5.88 -4.04
CA ARG A 127 16.62 -4.43 -4.30
C ARG A 127 16.34 -3.59 -3.07
N ALA A 128 15.45 -4.03 -2.20
CA ALA A 128 15.20 -3.38 -0.91
C ALA A 128 16.48 -3.36 -0.07
N ALA A 129 17.16 -4.51 0.07
CA ALA A 129 18.42 -4.61 0.80
C ALA A 129 19.53 -3.72 0.19
N ALA A 130 19.59 -3.63 -1.14
CA ALA A 130 20.54 -2.74 -1.80
C ALA A 130 20.24 -1.25 -1.54
N TRP A 131 18.96 -0.87 -1.42
CA TRP A 131 18.56 0.50 -1.04
C TRP A 131 18.91 0.79 0.42
N GLU A 132 18.69 -0.15 1.34
CA GLU A 132 19.05 0.00 2.76
C GLU A 132 20.56 0.12 2.97
N ALA A 133 21.35 -0.62 2.20
CA ALA A 133 22.81 -0.53 2.23
C ALA A 133 23.36 0.73 1.54
N ALA A 134 22.53 1.45 0.78
CA ALA A 134 22.97 2.65 0.08
C ALA A 134 23.14 3.83 1.05
N PRO A 135 24.23 4.62 0.93
CA PRO A 135 24.37 5.84 1.71
C PRO A 135 23.19 6.79 1.49
N GLU A 136 22.69 7.42 2.56
CA GLU A 136 21.48 8.27 2.49
C GLU A 136 21.53 9.34 1.40
N ARG A 137 22.73 9.91 1.13
CA ARG A 137 22.95 10.94 0.11
C ARG A 137 22.68 10.49 -1.33
N VAL A 138 22.68 9.19 -1.60
CA VAL A 138 22.41 8.61 -2.93
C VAL A 138 21.12 7.78 -2.97
N ALA A 139 20.56 7.44 -1.82
CA ALA A 139 19.32 6.69 -1.74
C ALA A 139 18.15 7.54 -2.29
N GLY A 140 17.52 7.06 -3.35
CA GLY A 140 16.31 7.68 -3.88
C GLY A 140 15.20 7.71 -2.83
N ARG A 141 14.37 8.75 -2.85
CA ARG A 141 13.23 8.91 -1.96
C ARG A 141 11.92 9.04 -2.76
N LEU A 142 10.80 8.84 -2.06
CA LEU A 142 9.44 8.99 -2.56
C LEU A 142 9.00 10.44 -2.39
N ARG A 143 8.72 11.11 -3.50
CA ARG A 143 8.06 12.41 -3.45
C ARG A 143 6.55 12.21 -3.24
N ALA A 144 6.02 12.82 -2.19
CA ALA A 144 4.59 12.82 -1.88
C ALA A 144 3.88 14.07 -2.45
N ALA A 145 2.64 13.89 -2.91
CA ALA A 145 1.73 15.00 -3.21
C ALA A 145 0.29 14.55 -2.96
N VAL A 146 -0.60 15.44 -2.51
CA VAL A 146 -2.03 15.14 -2.38
C VAL A 146 -2.83 16.04 -3.31
N HIS A 147 -3.71 15.43 -4.10
CA HIS A 147 -4.67 16.17 -4.93
C HIS A 147 -5.95 15.37 -5.12
N ALA A 148 -7.11 16.05 -5.04
CA ALA A 148 -8.44 15.46 -5.25
C ALA A 148 -8.65 14.13 -4.47
N ARG A 149 -8.34 14.15 -3.16
CA ARG A 149 -8.39 12.99 -2.25
C ARG A 149 -7.60 11.78 -2.77
N THR A 150 -6.41 12.03 -3.27
CA THR A 150 -5.46 11.01 -3.75
C THR A 150 -4.06 11.40 -3.31
N LEU A 151 -3.38 10.50 -2.59
CA LEU A 151 -1.95 10.56 -2.34
C LEU A 151 -1.19 10.02 -3.55
N PHE A 152 -0.25 10.79 -4.07
CA PHE A 152 0.69 10.38 -5.11
C PHE A 152 2.03 10.10 -4.45
N LEU A 153 2.59 8.94 -4.72
CA LEU A 153 3.97 8.61 -4.37
C LEU A 153 4.75 8.43 -5.67
N LEU A 154 5.73 9.30 -5.89
CA LEU A 154 6.61 9.27 -7.05
C LEU A 154 7.99 8.78 -6.61
N GLY A 155 8.46 7.68 -7.20
CA GLY A 155 9.70 7.03 -6.79
C GLY A 155 10.47 6.43 -7.95
N ASP A 156 11.69 5.99 -7.67
CA ASP A 156 12.40 5.06 -8.53
C ASP A 156 12.15 3.61 -8.09
N ARG A 157 12.72 2.68 -8.86
CA ARG A 157 12.65 1.25 -8.59
C ARG A 157 13.07 0.88 -7.18
N ASP A 158 14.20 1.39 -6.71
CA ASP A 158 14.85 0.82 -5.53
C ASP A 158 14.11 1.29 -4.26
N VAL A 159 13.64 2.55 -4.21
CA VAL A 159 12.78 3.03 -3.10
C VAL A 159 11.40 2.37 -3.09
N PHE A 160 10.80 2.08 -4.26
CA PHE A 160 9.55 1.31 -4.30
C PHE A 160 9.72 -0.13 -3.83
N CYS A 161 10.87 -0.76 -4.11
CA CYS A 161 11.18 -2.10 -3.59
C CYS A 161 11.33 -2.07 -2.07
N ALA A 162 12.00 -1.07 -1.51
CA ALA A 162 12.16 -0.92 -0.08
C ALA A 162 10.81 -0.68 0.64
N ALA A 163 9.98 0.22 0.11
CA ALA A 163 8.63 0.44 0.61
C ALA A 163 7.72 -0.82 0.48
N ALA A 164 7.90 -1.64 -0.55
CA ALA A 164 7.23 -2.94 -0.65
C ALA A 164 7.67 -3.91 0.45
N GLY A 165 8.92 -3.81 0.90
CA GLY A 165 9.48 -4.57 2.03
C GLY A 165 8.73 -4.27 3.33
N GLU A 166 8.57 -3.00 3.70
CA GLU A 166 7.81 -2.56 4.89
C GLU A 166 6.37 -3.08 4.90
N LEU A 167 5.69 -3.00 3.75
CA LEU A 167 4.33 -3.53 3.60
C LEU A 167 4.28 -5.04 3.76
N SER A 168 5.29 -5.74 3.23
CA SER A 168 5.42 -7.20 3.39
C SER A 168 5.71 -7.58 4.84
N LEU A 169 6.55 -6.80 5.53
CA LEU A 169 6.86 -6.96 6.95
C LEU A 169 5.59 -6.82 7.78
N ALA A 170 4.82 -5.76 7.57
CA ALA A 170 3.56 -5.53 8.28
C ALA A 170 2.53 -6.64 7.98
N ALA A 171 2.43 -7.09 6.72
CA ALA A 171 1.55 -8.20 6.35
C ALA A 171 1.93 -9.53 7.03
N GLY A 172 3.23 -9.81 7.18
CA GLY A 172 3.74 -11.05 7.75
C GLY A 172 3.74 -11.07 9.29
N HIS A 173 4.12 -9.96 9.93
CA HIS A 173 4.26 -9.88 11.39
C HIS A 173 2.97 -9.44 12.09
N GLY A 174 2.11 -8.69 11.41
CA GLY A 174 0.86 -8.22 12.00
C GLY A 174 -0.03 -9.33 12.55
N PRO A 175 -0.23 -10.44 11.83
CA PRO A 175 -0.99 -11.57 12.36
C PRO A 175 -0.40 -12.23 13.61
N LEU A 176 0.90 -12.04 13.87
CA LEU A 176 1.62 -12.62 15.00
C LEU A 176 1.58 -11.73 16.25
N HIS A 177 1.13 -10.49 16.12
CA HIS A 177 1.10 -9.56 17.24
C HIS A 177 0.01 -9.94 18.26
N GLU A 178 0.31 -9.83 19.56
CA GLU A 178 -0.58 -10.26 20.64
C GLU A 178 -1.95 -9.56 20.64
N ARG A 179 -1.99 -8.31 20.14
CA ARG A 179 -3.21 -7.49 20.06
C ARG A 179 -4.05 -7.77 18.80
N ALA A 180 -3.52 -8.50 17.83
CA ALA A 180 -4.23 -8.78 16.57
C ALA A 180 -5.56 -9.55 16.76
N PRO A 181 -5.66 -10.59 17.62
CA PRO A 181 -6.94 -11.28 17.86
C PRO A 181 -8.02 -10.41 18.49
N ALA A 182 -7.63 -9.35 19.21
CA ALA A 182 -8.57 -8.39 19.79
C ALA A 182 -9.10 -7.38 18.75
N GLY A 183 -8.61 -7.43 17.50
CA GLY A 183 -9.01 -6.51 16.45
C GLY A 183 -8.49 -5.09 16.64
N HIS A 184 -7.55 -4.88 17.55
CA HIS A 184 -6.87 -3.61 17.70
C HIS A 184 -5.90 -3.38 16.54
N ASP A 185 -5.75 -2.11 16.18
CA ASP A 185 -4.70 -1.66 15.28
C ASP A 185 -3.33 -1.86 15.93
N VAL A 186 -2.39 -2.36 15.13
CA VAL A 186 -1.00 -2.62 15.54
C VAL A 186 -0.08 -1.87 14.59
N LEU A 187 0.64 -0.87 15.09
CA LEU A 187 1.70 -0.20 14.35
C LEU A 187 2.89 -1.15 14.18
N LEU A 188 3.36 -1.36 12.94
CA LEU A 188 4.40 -2.36 12.65
C LEU A 188 5.56 -1.84 11.81
N ALA A 189 5.30 -0.84 10.98
CA ALA A 189 6.20 -0.40 9.93
C ALA A 189 5.91 1.06 9.59
N SER A 190 6.76 1.69 8.78
CA SER A 190 6.57 3.09 8.39
C SER A 190 7.07 3.33 6.99
N LEU A 191 6.31 4.08 6.19
CA LEU A 191 6.78 4.64 4.93
C LEU A 191 7.59 5.93 5.13
N THR A 192 7.54 6.53 6.33
CA THR A 192 8.20 7.81 6.66
C THR A 192 9.68 7.87 6.25
N PRO A 193 10.52 6.84 6.49
CA PRO A 193 11.93 6.88 6.10
C PRO A 193 12.13 6.99 4.58
N PHE A 194 11.16 6.53 3.79
CA PHE A 194 11.27 6.52 2.33
C PHE A 194 10.80 7.82 1.70
N LEU A 195 10.12 8.70 2.45
CA LEU A 195 9.59 9.96 1.92
C LEU A 195 10.68 11.03 1.79
N GLU A 196 10.60 11.83 0.73
CA GLU A 196 11.31 13.10 0.66
C GLU A 196 10.78 14.01 1.77
N GLN A 197 11.68 14.44 2.66
CA GLN A 197 11.35 15.36 3.73
C GLN A 197 11.77 16.78 3.32
N PRO A 198 11.02 17.82 3.71
CA PRO A 198 11.48 19.19 3.54
C PRO A 198 12.80 19.40 4.29
N ALA A 199 13.73 20.15 3.69
CA ALA A 199 15.07 20.32 4.23
C ALA A 199 15.08 20.94 5.64
N HIS A 200 14.09 21.77 5.95
CA HIS A 200 13.94 22.46 7.23
C HIS A 200 12.45 22.56 7.56
N GLY A 201 12.09 22.38 8.84
CA GLY A 201 10.77 22.71 9.37
C GLY A 201 10.04 21.59 10.11
N TRP A 202 8.96 21.99 10.78
CA TRP A 202 8.01 21.18 11.53
C TRP A 202 6.95 20.51 10.65
N ASP A 203 7.11 20.60 9.33
CA ASP A 203 6.17 20.09 8.31
C ASP A 203 6.64 18.74 7.74
N ARG A 204 7.07 17.85 8.63
CA ARG A 204 7.47 16.49 8.26
C ARG A 204 6.24 15.70 7.87
N THR A 205 6.34 15.00 6.75
CA THR A 205 5.28 14.08 6.32
C THR A 205 5.59 12.71 6.90
N GLU A 206 4.69 12.22 7.74
CA GLU A 206 4.78 10.88 8.33
C GLU A 206 3.72 10.00 7.71
N VAL A 207 4.06 8.74 7.42
CA VAL A 207 3.11 7.72 6.97
C VAL A 207 3.45 6.41 7.65
N ASP A 208 2.63 6.02 8.61
CA ASP A 208 2.78 4.81 9.38
C ASP A 208 1.92 3.67 8.85
N ILE A 209 2.38 2.43 9.08
CA ILE A 209 1.72 1.22 8.59
C ILE A 209 1.21 0.39 9.77
N GLY A 210 -0.11 0.27 9.83
CA GLY A 210 -0.84 -0.54 10.79
C GLY A 210 -1.31 -1.88 10.21
N PHE A 211 -1.36 -2.90 11.04
CA PHE A 211 -2.14 -4.10 10.81
C PHE A 211 -3.40 -4.10 11.66
N GLN A 212 -4.51 -4.51 11.06
CA GLN A 212 -5.74 -4.82 11.78
C GLN A 212 -6.39 -6.07 11.19
N ALA A 213 -6.62 -7.08 12.03
CA ALA A 213 -7.23 -8.33 11.63
C ALA A 213 -8.62 -8.11 10.99
N ARG A 214 -8.94 -8.90 9.96
CA ARG A 214 -10.23 -8.82 9.27
C ARG A 214 -11.35 -9.35 10.18
N PRO A 215 -12.43 -8.58 10.41
CA PRO A 215 -13.62 -9.10 11.07
C PRO A 215 -14.29 -10.22 10.24
N PRO A 216 -14.94 -11.19 10.88
CA PRO A 216 -15.16 -11.27 12.31
C PRO A 216 -13.98 -11.95 13.04
N LEU A 217 -13.57 -11.36 14.17
CA LEU A 217 -12.35 -11.74 14.90
C LEU A 217 -12.36 -13.17 15.45
N HIS A 218 -13.53 -13.75 15.73
CA HIS A 218 -13.64 -15.14 16.15
C HIS A 218 -13.16 -16.15 15.08
N ARG A 219 -13.02 -15.71 13.82
CA ARG A 219 -12.46 -16.53 12.72
C ARG A 219 -10.98 -16.25 12.48
N PHE A 220 -10.41 -15.24 13.13
CA PHE A 220 -9.01 -14.92 12.99
C PHE A 220 -8.17 -15.93 13.78
N THR A 221 -7.26 -16.61 13.09
CA THR A 221 -6.31 -17.54 13.70
C THR A 221 -4.90 -17.05 13.39
N PRO A 222 -4.10 -16.65 14.40
CA PRO A 222 -2.69 -16.34 14.20
C PRO A 222 -1.96 -17.52 13.55
N PRO A 223 -1.08 -17.27 12.56
CA PRO A 223 -0.21 -18.31 12.03
C PRO A 223 0.59 -18.98 13.15
N GLY A 224 0.73 -20.31 13.09
CA GLY A 224 1.55 -21.07 14.06
C GLY A 224 0.88 -21.43 15.38
N ARG A 225 -0.36 -20.96 15.65
CA ARG A 225 -1.14 -21.50 16.78
C ARG A 225 -1.77 -22.83 16.32
N PRO A 226 -1.47 -23.98 16.97
CA PRO A 226 -2.18 -25.21 16.64
C PRO A 226 -3.66 -24.97 16.86
N ALA A 227 -4.51 -25.37 15.91
CA ALA A 227 -5.95 -25.41 16.10
C ALA A 227 -6.18 -26.15 17.43
N SER A 228 -6.65 -25.44 18.45
CA SER A 228 -6.83 -26.03 19.76
C SER A 228 -7.70 -27.26 19.60
N ARG A 229 -7.23 -28.38 20.15
CA ARG A 229 -7.93 -29.66 20.23
C ARG A 229 -9.41 -29.37 20.48
N ARG A 230 -10.28 -29.88 19.60
CA ARG A 230 -11.71 -30.05 19.90
C ARG A 230 -11.81 -30.55 21.34
N SER A 231 -12.44 -29.76 22.20
CA SER A 231 -12.76 -30.16 23.56
C SER A 231 -13.39 -31.54 23.50
N ARG A 232 -12.73 -32.54 24.10
CA ARG A 232 -13.34 -33.86 24.29
C ARG A 232 -14.68 -33.62 25.00
N PRO A 233 -15.80 -34.19 24.53
CA PRO A 233 -17.03 -34.17 25.33
C PRO A 233 -16.69 -34.82 26.67
N ALA A 234 -17.04 -34.14 27.76
CA ALA A 234 -16.99 -34.75 29.07
C ALA A 234 -17.80 -36.05 29.03
N ALA A 235 -17.17 -37.16 29.41
CA ALA A 235 -17.91 -38.37 29.69
C ALA A 235 -18.84 -38.07 30.87
N SER A 236 -20.15 -38.17 30.63
CA SER A 236 -21.16 -38.12 31.67
C SER A 236 -21.03 -39.33 32.61
N PRO A 237 -21.37 -39.16 33.90
CA PRO A 237 -21.14 -40.14 34.97
C PRO A 237 -21.93 -41.44 34.82
#